data_AF-A0A1Q3DY49-F1
#
_entry.id   AF-A0A1Q3DY49-F1
#
_cell.length_a   1.000
_cell.length_b   1.000
_cell.length_c   1.000
_cell.angle_alpha   90.00
_cell.angle_beta   90.00
_cell.angle_gamma   90.00
#
_symmetry.space_group_name_H-M   'P 1'
#
loop_
_entity.id
_entity.type
_entity.pdbx_description
1 polymer ?
#
loop_
_entity_poly.entity_id
_entity_poly.type
_entity_poly.pdbx_seq_one_letter_code
_entity_poly.pdbx_strand_id
1 'polypeptide(L)'
;MGSSNSYQPAAKDWSDITQYEFELFMKYCSNLYELRIGASGIISLQPILTKLRTSTPPLYPTCLRALHISRCSVQSPILYELLGFFPTVKFLTVEVEIAVHPPTNAASKFQLYELSMYRTLPYEISSWLLSNSRDSLRIVELRDLPSVRVSKLLQEYGPRLHSFRTMKYNIHTAMILRSCTNLRELIFLGLPSVPTLSIRELPPTLEHFSLVHRHSEPSVGIADVLMLVRTLPNLKLLDSDEKLKYDSQFELLEEICIKKGIDTKISEYGHWPNDEPVEASTFPRRLTTLNFRSMNQFQT
;
A
#
# COMPACT_ATOMS: atom_id res chain seq x y z
N MET A 1 16.47 -1.67 35.44
CA MET A 1 16.87 -0.79 34.33
C MET A 1 17.61 -1.62 33.30
N GLY A 2 16.89 -2.16 32.31
CA GLY A 2 17.47 -2.95 31.23
C GLY A 2 16.75 -2.57 29.94
N SER A 3 17.42 -1.77 29.11
CA SER A 3 16.93 -1.36 27.81
C SER A 3 17.16 -2.49 26.82
N SER A 4 16.09 -3.20 26.45
CA SER A 4 16.09 -4.15 25.34
C SER A 4 16.16 -3.39 24.03
N ASN A 5 17.36 -3.28 23.46
CA ASN A 5 17.58 -2.91 22.06
C ASN A 5 17.00 -4.01 21.18
N SER A 6 15.84 -3.75 20.58
CA SER A 6 15.30 -4.57 19.50
C SER A 6 16.20 -4.37 18.26
N TYR A 7 16.87 -5.45 17.89
CA TYR A 7 17.70 -5.52 16.68
C TYR A 7 16.78 -5.44 15.46
N GLN A 8 16.65 -4.26 14.84
CA GLN A 8 16.14 -4.17 13.48
C GLN A 8 17.28 -4.57 12.52
N PRO A 9 17.07 -5.52 11.59
CA PRO A 9 18.07 -5.79 10.57
C PRO A 9 18.31 -4.51 9.77
N ALA A 10 19.57 -4.12 9.64
CA ALA A 10 19.98 -2.90 8.96
C ALA A 10 19.58 -2.96 7.47
N ALA A 11 18.39 -2.49 7.15
CA ALA A 11 18.08 -1.99 5.83
C ALA A 11 18.93 -0.73 5.65
N LYS A 12 20.06 -0.85 4.92
CA LYS A 12 20.88 0.30 4.56
C LYS A 12 19.97 1.29 3.82
N ASP A 13 19.74 2.47 4.40
CA ASP A 13 19.00 3.56 3.75
C ASP A 13 19.90 4.14 2.65
N TRP A 14 19.70 3.70 1.41
CA TRP A 14 20.43 4.15 0.22
C TRP A 14 19.90 5.51 -0.24
N SER A 15 20.14 6.52 0.59
CA SER A 15 19.60 7.87 0.39
C SER A 15 20.03 8.54 -0.90
N ASP A 16 21.22 8.20 -1.43
CA ASP A 16 21.74 8.70 -2.70
C ASP A 16 22.64 7.65 -3.37
N ILE A 17 22.06 6.74 -4.16
CA ILE A 17 22.84 5.80 -4.97
C ILE A 17 23.41 6.54 -6.19
N THR A 18 24.72 6.40 -6.44
CA THR A 18 25.31 6.87 -7.69
C THR A 18 24.86 6.00 -8.85
N GLN A 19 24.89 6.55 -10.07
CA GLN A 19 24.61 5.80 -11.30
C GLN A 19 25.48 4.53 -11.43
N TYR A 20 26.74 4.62 -10.99
CA TYR A 20 27.68 3.50 -10.99
C TYR A 20 27.29 2.40 -9.99
N GLU A 21 26.94 2.77 -8.76
CA GLU A 21 26.48 1.81 -7.75
C GLU A 21 25.17 1.14 -8.17
N PHE A 22 24.25 1.88 -8.81
CA PHE A 22 23.04 1.31 -9.38
C PHE A 22 23.36 0.26 -10.44
N GLU A 23 24.29 0.56 -11.36
CA GLU A 23 24.73 -0.40 -12.38
C GLU A 23 25.30 -1.66 -11.74
N LEU A 24 26.21 -1.53 -10.76
CA LEU A 24 26.79 -2.68 -10.07
C LEU A 24 25.72 -3.50 -9.35
N PHE A 25 24.80 -2.85 -8.65
CA PHE A 25 23.73 -3.54 -7.91
C PHE A 25 22.86 -4.37 -8.86
N MET A 26 22.48 -3.81 -10.01
CA MET A 26 21.72 -4.56 -11.01
C MET A 26 22.50 -5.77 -11.54
N LYS A 27 23.81 -5.63 -11.78
CA LYS A 27 24.66 -6.72 -12.28
C LYS A 27 24.80 -7.88 -11.30
N TYR A 28 24.95 -7.59 -10.00
CA TYR A 28 25.26 -8.60 -8.99
C TYR A 28 24.04 -9.15 -8.27
N CYS A 29 22.89 -8.47 -8.33
CA CYS A 29 21.66 -8.91 -7.68
C CYS A 29 20.65 -9.47 -8.70
N SER A 30 21.00 -10.58 -9.36
CA SER A 30 20.16 -11.22 -10.39
C SER A 30 18.78 -11.69 -9.87
N ASN A 31 18.67 -12.01 -8.58
CA ASN A 31 17.47 -12.51 -7.93
C ASN A 31 16.72 -11.43 -7.11
N LEU A 32 16.95 -10.16 -7.41
CA LEU A 32 16.31 -9.05 -6.71
C LEU A 32 14.79 -9.07 -6.89
N TYR A 33 14.07 -9.20 -5.77
CA TYR A 33 12.60 -9.20 -5.75
C TYR A 33 12.02 -7.79 -5.61
N GLU A 34 12.61 -6.98 -4.73
CA GLU A 34 12.17 -5.63 -4.39
C GLU A 34 13.31 -4.64 -4.58
N LEU A 35 13.00 -3.52 -5.25
CA LEU A 35 13.89 -2.38 -5.41
C LEU A 35 13.30 -1.17 -4.69
N ARG A 36 13.98 -0.72 -3.63
CA ARG A 36 13.73 0.60 -3.03
C ARG A 36 14.77 1.58 -3.53
N ILE A 37 14.33 2.69 -4.09
CA ILE A 37 15.23 3.72 -4.61
C ILE A 37 14.85 5.09 -4.07
N GLY A 38 15.86 5.77 -3.56
CA GLY A 38 15.83 7.18 -3.20
C GLY A 38 17.01 7.86 -3.89
N ALA A 39 16.78 9.04 -4.44
CA ALA A 39 17.84 9.80 -5.08
C ALA A 39 17.55 11.30 -5.05
N SER A 40 18.56 12.12 -4.76
CA SER A 40 18.42 13.57 -4.72
C SER A 40 18.49 14.21 -6.11
N GLY A 41 17.60 15.17 -6.39
CA GLY A 41 17.58 15.91 -7.66
C GLY A 41 16.82 15.24 -8.80
N ILE A 42 16.97 15.79 -10.02
CA ILE A 42 16.35 15.26 -11.24
C ILE A 42 17.29 14.22 -11.83
N ILE A 43 16.85 12.95 -11.86
CA ILE A 43 17.70 11.82 -12.26
C ILE A 43 17.03 11.04 -13.38
N SER A 44 17.80 10.79 -14.43
CA SER A 44 17.47 9.82 -15.47
C SER A 44 18.47 8.66 -15.39
N LEU A 45 17.94 7.44 -15.35
CA LEU A 45 18.66 6.18 -15.42
C LEU A 45 18.68 5.61 -16.85
N GLN A 46 18.01 6.23 -17.83
CA GLN A 46 17.94 5.71 -19.21
C GLN A 46 19.28 5.29 -19.82
N PRO A 47 20.39 6.05 -19.68
CA PRO A 47 21.68 5.61 -20.21
C PRO A 47 22.15 4.28 -19.63
N ILE A 48 21.98 4.09 -18.32
CA ILE A 48 22.38 2.88 -17.59
C ILE A 48 21.44 1.73 -17.94
N LEU A 49 20.13 1.98 -17.92
CA LEU A 49 19.12 0.97 -18.28
C LEU A 49 19.32 0.49 -19.72
N THR A 50 19.65 1.39 -20.65
CA THR A 50 19.98 1.02 -22.04
C THR A 50 21.22 0.12 -22.09
N LYS A 51 22.30 0.51 -21.41
CA LYS A 51 23.54 -0.28 -21.30
C LYS A 51 23.31 -1.67 -20.70
N LEU A 52 22.52 -1.76 -19.63
CA LEU A 52 22.15 -3.03 -18.98
C LEU A 52 21.31 -3.90 -19.92
N ARG A 53 20.37 -3.31 -20.67
CA ARG A 53 19.52 -4.02 -21.64
C ARG A 53 20.31 -4.61 -22.81
N THR A 54 21.34 -3.90 -23.27
CA THR A 54 22.17 -4.35 -24.41
C THR A 54 23.29 -5.31 -24.02
N SER A 55 23.48 -5.56 -22.72
CA SER A 55 24.49 -6.51 -22.24
C SER A 55 24.04 -7.96 -22.52
N THR A 56 24.98 -8.79 -22.99
CA THR A 56 24.74 -10.21 -23.27
C THR A 56 25.72 -11.06 -22.46
N PRO A 57 25.26 -11.92 -21.54
CA PRO A 57 23.87 -12.10 -21.11
C PRO A 57 23.29 -10.87 -20.38
N PRO A 58 21.96 -10.75 -20.21
CA PRO A 58 21.35 -9.67 -19.45
C PRO A 58 21.94 -9.59 -18.04
N LEU A 59 22.49 -8.44 -17.68
CA LEU A 59 23.14 -8.22 -16.38
C LEU A 59 22.23 -7.43 -15.44
N TYR A 60 20.98 -7.86 -15.29
CA TYR A 60 19.99 -7.22 -14.42
C TYR A 60 18.92 -8.21 -13.97
N PRO A 61 18.21 -7.95 -12.84
CA PRO A 61 17.12 -8.81 -12.37
C PRO A 61 15.93 -8.76 -13.33
N THR A 62 15.56 -9.89 -13.93
CA THR A 62 14.44 -9.98 -14.88
C THR A 62 13.08 -10.12 -14.18
N CYS A 63 13.07 -10.56 -12.92
CA CYS A 63 11.86 -10.91 -12.16
C CYS A 63 11.52 -9.92 -11.03
N LEU A 64 11.92 -8.65 -11.13
CA LEU A 64 11.58 -7.63 -10.13
C LEU A 64 10.06 -7.52 -9.96
N ARG A 65 9.55 -7.68 -8.73
CA ARG A 65 8.11 -7.66 -8.43
C ARG A 65 7.67 -6.41 -7.70
N ALA A 66 8.54 -5.82 -6.89
CA ALA A 66 8.19 -4.67 -6.06
C ALA A 66 9.11 -3.49 -6.35
N LEU A 67 8.52 -2.32 -6.53
CA LEU A 67 9.22 -1.06 -6.75
C LEU A 67 8.74 -0.04 -5.74
N HIS A 68 9.69 0.63 -5.08
CA HIS A 68 9.42 1.66 -4.11
C HIS A 68 10.25 2.91 -4.42
N ILE A 69 9.58 4.00 -4.75
CA ILE A 69 10.19 5.32 -4.95
C ILE A 69 10.00 6.15 -3.67
N SER A 70 11.03 6.24 -2.84
CA SER A 70 10.96 6.95 -1.54
C SER A 70 11.43 8.40 -1.61
N ARG A 71 12.35 8.71 -2.54
CA ARG A 71 12.90 10.06 -2.76
C ARG A 71 13.25 10.28 -4.23
N CYS A 72 12.74 11.35 -4.84
CA CYS A 72 13.25 11.93 -6.08
C CYS A 72 12.71 13.36 -6.26
N SER A 73 13.29 14.12 -7.19
CA SER A 73 12.68 15.39 -7.62
C SER A 73 11.32 15.15 -8.28
N VAL A 74 10.39 16.08 -8.10
CA VAL A 74 9.06 16.09 -8.73
C VAL A 74 9.12 16.01 -10.27
N GLN A 75 10.23 16.43 -10.88
CA GLN A 75 10.47 16.38 -12.33
C GLN A 75 11.27 15.15 -12.77
N SER A 76 11.59 14.22 -11.86
CA SER A 76 12.43 13.06 -12.16
C SER A 76 11.66 12.00 -12.98
N PRO A 77 12.12 11.61 -14.18
CA PRO A 77 11.46 10.59 -15.00
C PRO A 77 11.61 9.16 -14.44
N ILE A 78 12.39 8.97 -13.38
CA ILE A 78 12.83 7.68 -12.84
C ILE A 78 11.71 6.64 -12.65
N LEU A 79 10.51 7.05 -12.23
CA LEU A 79 9.36 6.17 -12.07
C LEU A 79 9.02 5.46 -13.39
N TYR A 80 8.91 6.22 -14.47
CA TYR A 80 8.55 5.71 -15.79
C TYR A 80 9.65 4.87 -16.40
N GLU A 81 10.90 5.29 -16.20
CA GLU A 81 12.07 4.58 -16.71
C GLU A 81 12.21 3.19 -16.09
N LEU A 82 12.06 3.10 -14.76
CA LEU A 82 12.13 1.84 -14.03
C LEU A 82 10.94 0.93 -14.36
N LEU A 83 9.72 1.45 -14.41
CA LEU A 83 8.54 0.66 -14.77
C LEU A 83 8.56 0.20 -16.24
N GLY A 84 9.13 1.01 -17.14
CA GLY A 84 9.36 0.63 -18.53
C GLY A 84 10.49 -0.40 -18.70
N PHE A 85 11.41 -0.48 -17.73
CA PHE A 85 12.50 -1.45 -17.71
C PHE A 85 12.12 -2.76 -17.03
N PHE A 86 11.30 -2.70 -15.97
CA PHE A 86 10.82 -3.85 -15.20
C PHE A 86 9.30 -4.04 -15.38
N PRO A 87 8.84 -4.63 -16.50
CA PRO A 87 7.41 -4.86 -16.73
C PRO A 87 6.78 -5.90 -15.78
N THR A 88 7.61 -6.59 -14.99
CA THR A 88 7.23 -7.64 -14.04
C THR A 88 6.76 -7.11 -12.68
N VAL A 89 6.84 -5.79 -12.45
CA VAL A 89 6.40 -5.11 -11.22
C VAL A 89 4.89 -5.27 -11.03
N LYS A 90 4.51 -5.71 -9.83
CA LYS A 90 3.13 -5.85 -9.35
C LYS A 90 2.82 -4.98 -8.13
N PHE A 91 3.83 -4.62 -7.35
CA PHE A 91 3.68 -3.83 -6.13
C PHE A 91 4.41 -2.51 -6.32
N LEU A 92 3.69 -1.40 -6.28
CA LEU A 92 4.26 -0.08 -6.46
C LEU A 92 3.94 0.82 -5.28
N THR A 93 4.98 1.34 -4.64
CA THR A 93 4.89 2.40 -3.63
C THR A 93 5.56 3.67 -4.15
N VAL A 94 4.83 4.78 -4.10
CA VAL A 94 5.35 6.10 -4.44
C VAL A 94 5.16 7.02 -3.24
N GLU A 95 6.25 7.34 -2.54
CA GLU A 95 6.20 8.17 -1.33
C GLU A 95 6.31 9.66 -1.61
N VAL A 96 6.73 10.01 -2.82
CA VAL A 96 7.01 11.38 -3.25
C VAL A 96 5.95 11.94 -4.19
N GLU A 97 5.94 13.27 -4.32
CA GLU A 97 5.21 13.94 -5.38
C GLU A 97 5.94 13.74 -6.72
N ILE A 98 5.17 13.45 -7.77
CA ILE A 98 5.66 13.35 -9.16
C ILE A 98 4.76 14.24 -10.01
N ALA A 99 5.39 15.12 -10.79
CA ALA A 99 4.73 16.06 -11.69
C ALA A 99 5.21 15.93 -13.13
N VAL A 100 6.33 15.23 -13.39
CA VAL A 100 6.75 14.89 -14.75
C VAL A 100 5.65 14.09 -15.46
N HIS A 101 5.38 14.40 -16.72
CA HIS A 101 4.34 13.70 -17.48
C HIS A 101 4.74 12.27 -17.82
N PRO A 102 3.78 11.33 -17.86
CA PRO A 102 4.04 9.98 -18.33
C PRO A 102 4.43 9.99 -19.82
N PRO A 103 5.14 8.96 -20.33
CA PRO A 103 5.51 8.87 -21.74
C PRO A 103 4.27 8.90 -22.65
N THR A 104 4.27 9.78 -23.63
CA THR A 104 3.18 9.94 -24.60
C THR A 104 2.99 8.66 -25.42
N ASN A 105 1.75 8.20 -25.60
CA ASN A 105 1.36 7.05 -26.45
C ASN A 105 1.90 5.67 -26.06
N ALA A 106 2.53 5.51 -24.89
CA ALA A 106 2.96 4.21 -24.41
C ALA A 106 2.02 3.69 -23.32
N ALA A 107 1.23 2.65 -23.62
CA ALA A 107 0.51 1.90 -22.60
C ALA A 107 1.49 1.27 -21.60
N SER A 108 1.08 1.12 -20.33
CA SER A 108 1.90 0.41 -19.36
C SER A 108 2.02 -1.07 -19.75
N LYS A 109 3.23 -1.61 -19.63
CA LYS A 109 3.52 -3.03 -19.90
C LYS A 109 3.45 -3.92 -18.66
N PHE A 110 3.16 -3.31 -17.51
CA PHE A 110 3.05 -3.96 -16.21
C PHE A 110 1.59 -3.99 -15.76
N GLN A 111 1.30 -4.86 -14.79
CA GLN A 111 -0.03 -5.03 -14.21
C GLN A 111 0.10 -5.00 -12.70
N LEU A 112 -0.34 -3.89 -12.08
CA LEU A 112 -0.25 -3.71 -10.65
C LEU A 112 -1.28 -4.59 -9.94
N TYR A 113 -0.83 -5.28 -8.91
CA TYR A 113 -1.66 -5.89 -7.87
C TYR A 113 -1.93 -4.89 -6.73
N GLU A 114 -0.93 -4.06 -6.42
CA GLU A 114 -0.97 -3.07 -5.34
C GLU A 114 -0.40 -1.73 -5.77
N LEU A 115 -1.12 -0.66 -5.41
CA LEU A 115 -0.67 0.72 -5.56
C LEU A 115 -0.77 1.46 -4.22
N SER A 116 0.36 1.95 -3.74
CA SER A 116 0.48 2.72 -2.50
C SER A 116 1.00 4.13 -2.80
N MET A 117 0.18 5.15 -2.53
CA MET A 117 0.48 6.55 -2.82
C MET A 117 0.56 7.34 -1.52
N TYR A 118 1.74 7.87 -1.16
CA TYR A 118 1.85 8.71 0.03
C TYR A 118 1.55 10.17 -0.25
N ARG A 119 1.74 10.58 -1.50
CA ARG A 119 1.26 11.83 -2.07
C ARG A 119 0.30 11.51 -3.18
N THR A 120 -0.76 12.29 -3.31
CA THR A 120 -1.72 12.10 -4.41
C THR A 120 -1.05 12.41 -5.73
N LEU A 121 -0.96 11.38 -6.58
CA LEU A 121 -0.45 11.55 -7.94
C LEU A 121 -1.49 12.29 -8.81
N PRO A 122 -1.05 13.13 -9.77
CA PRO A 122 -1.91 13.70 -10.79
C PRO A 122 -2.68 12.62 -11.57
N TYR A 123 -3.87 12.98 -12.06
CA TYR A 123 -4.75 12.06 -12.77
C TYR A 123 -4.06 11.37 -13.94
N GLU A 124 -3.28 12.11 -14.72
CA GLU A 124 -2.60 11.61 -15.92
C GLU A 124 -1.60 10.50 -15.54
N ILE A 125 -0.91 10.66 -14.41
CA ILE A 125 0.02 9.66 -13.87
C ILE A 125 -0.74 8.44 -13.34
N SER A 126 -1.77 8.66 -12.51
CA SER A 126 -2.58 7.56 -11.97
C SER A 126 -3.26 6.76 -13.09
N SER A 127 -3.80 7.43 -14.10
CA SER A 127 -4.44 6.79 -15.26
C SER A 127 -3.44 5.97 -16.06
N TRP A 128 -2.20 6.46 -16.23
CA TRP A 128 -1.16 5.71 -16.91
C TRP A 128 -0.74 4.46 -16.13
N LEU A 129 -0.49 4.60 -14.82
CA LEU A 129 -0.12 3.49 -13.92
C LEU A 129 -1.17 2.39 -13.90
N LEU A 130 -2.45 2.77 -13.94
CA LEU A 130 -3.55 1.83 -13.85
C LEU A 130 -4.05 1.30 -15.20
N SER A 131 -3.55 1.83 -16.33
CA SER A 131 -4.08 1.55 -17.68
C SER A 131 -4.17 0.07 -18.04
N ASN A 132 -3.26 -0.77 -17.55
CA ASN A 132 -3.26 -2.22 -17.76
C ASN A 132 -3.55 -3.03 -16.47
N SER A 133 -3.96 -2.36 -15.39
CA SER A 133 -4.14 -2.97 -14.06
C SER A 133 -5.61 -3.22 -13.71
N ARG A 134 -6.52 -3.10 -14.70
CA ARG A 134 -7.98 -3.19 -14.50
C ARG A 134 -8.38 -4.49 -13.79
N ASP A 135 -7.83 -5.61 -14.21
CA ASP A 135 -8.22 -6.92 -13.69
C ASP A 135 -7.24 -7.49 -12.67
N SER A 136 -6.09 -6.84 -12.45
CA SER A 136 -5.06 -7.28 -11.49
C SER A 136 -5.07 -6.51 -10.17
N LEU A 137 -5.46 -5.24 -10.15
CA LEU A 137 -5.40 -4.41 -8.95
C LEU A 137 -6.33 -4.95 -7.87
N ARG A 138 -5.79 -5.18 -6.67
CA ARG A 138 -6.53 -5.68 -5.49
C ARG A 138 -6.34 -4.80 -4.26
N ILE A 139 -5.25 -4.05 -4.17
CA ILE A 139 -4.92 -3.25 -2.99
C ILE A 139 -4.64 -1.82 -3.43
N VAL A 140 -5.29 -0.87 -2.75
CA VAL A 140 -5.01 0.57 -2.88
C VAL A 140 -4.77 1.15 -1.51
N GLU A 141 -3.63 1.80 -1.34
CA GLU A 141 -3.27 2.58 -0.16
C GLU A 141 -3.12 4.07 -0.51
N LEU A 142 -3.79 4.92 0.25
CA LEU A 142 -3.77 6.38 0.12
C LEU A 142 -3.33 7.02 1.44
N ARG A 143 -2.14 7.62 1.50
CA ARG A 143 -1.76 8.42 2.68
C ARG A 143 -2.16 9.89 2.60
N ASP A 144 -2.59 10.33 1.42
CA ASP A 144 -3.11 11.68 1.19
C ASP A 144 -4.48 11.66 0.50
N LEU A 145 -5.19 12.79 0.54
CA LEU A 145 -6.53 12.89 0.00
C LEU A 145 -6.52 12.90 -1.54
N PRO A 146 -7.19 11.94 -2.19
CA PRO A 146 -7.26 11.91 -3.64
C PRO A 146 -8.03 13.12 -4.20
N SER A 147 -7.61 13.60 -5.37
CA SER A 147 -8.36 14.60 -6.12
C SER A 147 -9.66 14.02 -6.70
N VAL A 148 -10.62 14.87 -7.06
CA VAL A 148 -11.90 14.44 -7.67
C VAL A 148 -11.69 13.51 -8.87
N ARG A 149 -10.74 13.85 -9.75
CA ARG A 149 -10.46 13.05 -10.96
C ARG A 149 -9.85 11.69 -10.61
N VAL A 150 -8.91 11.65 -9.67
CA VAL A 150 -8.29 10.40 -9.20
C VAL A 150 -9.32 9.53 -8.49
N SER A 151 -10.22 10.10 -7.68
CA SER A 151 -11.28 9.34 -7.03
C SER A 151 -12.30 8.77 -8.01
N LYS A 152 -12.64 9.48 -9.08
CA LYS A 152 -13.47 8.93 -10.16
C LYS A 152 -12.79 7.76 -10.85
N LEU A 153 -11.50 7.89 -11.16
CA LEU A 153 -10.70 6.81 -11.72
C LEU A 153 -10.70 5.58 -10.79
N LEU A 154 -10.40 5.76 -9.50
CA LEU A 154 -10.31 4.65 -8.54
C LEU A 154 -11.66 3.94 -8.31
N GLN A 155 -12.78 4.65 -8.44
CA GLN A 155 -14.12 4.02 -8.37
C GLN A 155 -14.33 2.95 -9.44
N GLU A 156 -13.70 3.08 -10.61
CA GLU A 156 -13.78 2.05 -11.67
C GLU A 156 -13.10 0.73 -11.29
N TYR A 157 -12.17 0.78 -10.33
CA TYR A 157 -11.43 -0.37 -9.82
C TYR A 157 -12.07 -0.93 -8.54
N GLY A 158 -12.90 -0.14 -7.85
CA GLY A 158 -13.57 -0.48 -6.59
C GLY A 158 -14.11 -1.91 -6.54
N PRO A 159 -14.93 -2.36 -7.52
CA PRO A 159 -15.51 -3.69 -7.47
C PRO A 159 -14.51 -4.85 -7.42
N ARG A 160 -13.23 -4.61 -7.74
CA ARG A 160 -12.15 -5.60 -7.70
C ARG A 160 -11.21 -5.43 -6.52
N LEU A 161 -11.31 -4.34 -5.77
CA LEU A 161 -10.46 -4.11 -4.61
C LEU A 161 -10.85 -5.04 -3.47
N HIS A 162 -9.84 -5.70 -2.91
CA HIS A 162 -9.96 -6.53 -1.72
C HIS A 162 -9.44 -5.81 -0.48
N SER A 163 -8.52 -4.85 -0.62
CA SER A 163 -8.03 -4.03 0.48
C SER A 163 -8.00 -2.56 0.10
N PHE A 164 -8.51 -1.73 1.01
CA PHE A 164 -8.48 -0.28 0.89
C PHE A 164 -7.94 0.30 2.20
N ARG A 165 -6.86 1.06 2.08
CA ARG A 165 -6.17 1.63 3.23
C ARG A 165 -6.09 3.13 3.03
N THR A 166 -6.55 3.92 3.99
CA THR A 166 -6.45 5.37 3.86
C THR A 166 -6.13 6.07 5.17
N MET A 167 -5.16 6.98 5.13
CA MET A 167 -4.78 7.78 6.31
C MET A 167 -5.66 9.01 6.51
N LYS A 168 -6.40 9.39 5.48
CA LYS A 168 -7.32 10.53 5.53
C LYS A 168 -8.63 10.10 4.92
N TYR A 169 -9.74 10.59 5.44
CA TYR A 169 -11.04 10.29 4.90
C TYR A 169 -11.85 11.56 4.71
N ASN A 170 -12.47 11.66 3.53
CA ASN A 170 -13.35 12.73 3.12
C ASN A 170 -14.45 12.16 2.21
N ILE A 171 -15.25 13.05 1.61
CA ILE A 171 -16.29 12.64 0.66
C ILE A 171 -15.74 11.84 -0.54
N HIS A 172 -14.51 12.12 -0.98
CA HIS A 172 -13.90 11.45 -2.14
C HIS A 172 -13.43 10.03 -1.83
N THR A 173 -12.84 9.81 -0.65
CA THR A 173 -12.53 8.44 -0.20
C THR A 173 -13.79 7.66 0.11
N ALA A 174 -14.85 8.30 0.63
CA ALA A 174 -16.15 7.68 0.81
C ALA A 174 -16.74 7.20 -0.53
N MET A 175 -16.64 8.01 -1.60
CA MET A 175 -17.07 7.61 -2.94
C MET A 175 -16.32 6.39 -3.47
N ILE A 176 -14.99 6.31 -3.25
CA ILE A 176 -14.21 5.12 -3.61
C ILE A 176 -14.73 3.91 -2.82
N LEU A 177 -14.84 4.05 -1.49
CA LEU A 177 -15.26 2.97 -0.61
C LEU A 177 -16.64 2.38 -0.99
N ARG A 178 -17.60 3.23 -1.35
CA ARG A 178 -18.94 2.81 -1.84
C ARG A 178 -18.90 1.93 -3.08
N SER A 179 -17.87 2.08 -3.91
CA SER A 179 -17.67 1.25 -5.11
C SER A 179 -17.01 -0.10 -4.82
N CYS A 180 -16.45 -0.28 -3.62
CA CYS A 180 -15.69 -1.47 -3.24
C CYS A 180 -16.59 -2.63 -2.78
N THR A 181 -17.27 -3.30 -3.70
CA THR A 181 -18.25 -4.36 -3.35
C THR A 181 -17.63 -5.67 -2.85
N ASN A 182 -16.35 -5.92 -3.15
CA ASN A 182 -15.63 -7.15 -2.76
C ASN A 182 -14.54 -6.88 -1.72
N LEU A 183 -14.66 -5.78 -0.97
CA LEU A 183 -13.66 -5.39 0.02
C LEU A 183 -13.61 -6.40 1.17
N ARG A 184 -12.42 -6.92 1.46
CA ARG A 184 -12.14 -7.87 2.55
C ARG A 184 -11.37 -7.21 3.69
N GLU A 185 -10.63 -6.15 3.40
CA GLU A 185 -9.84 -5.38 4.38
C GLU A 185 -10.07 -3.88 4.23
N LEU A 186 -10.26 -3.22 5.36
CA LEU A 186 -10.37 -1.77 5.45
C LEU A 186 -9.54 -1.26 6.62
N ILE A 187 -8.64 -0.34 6.34
CA ILE A 187 -7.71 0.20 7.33
C ILE A 187 -7.76 1.72 7.29
N PHE A 188 -8.03 2.32 8.45
CA PHE A 188 -8.05 3.77 8.62
C PHE A 188 -6.99 4.24 9.60
N LEU A 189 -6.46 5.44 9.34
CA LEU A 189 -5.80 6.23 10.36
C LEU A 189 -6.86 7.12 11.04
N GLY A 190 -7.38 6.66 12.18
CA GLY A 190 -8.49 7.26 12.92
C GLY A 190 -9.83 7.05 12.22
N LEU A 191 -10.94 7.03 12.99
CA LEU A 191 -12.26 7.13 12.36
C LEU A 191 -12.51 8.55 11.87
N PRO A 192 -13.08 8.71 10.67
CA PRO A 192 -13.44 10.03 10.19
C PRO A 192 -14.59 10.63 11.00
N SER A 193 -14.37 11.85 11.49
CA SER A 193 -15.40 12.61 12.19
C SER A 193 -16.33 13.33 11.20
N VAL A 194 -15.81 13.82 10.06
CA VAL A 194 -16.59 14.55 9.04
C VAL A 194 -16.05 14.26 7.63
N PRO A 195 -16.85 13.67 6.72
CA PRO A 195 -18.13 13.02 7.00
C PRO A 195 -17.90 11.77 7.87
N THR A 196 -18.87 11.40 8.69
CA THR A 196 -18.81 10.16 9.47
C THR A 196 -18.78 8.95 8.55
N LEU A 197 -18.11 7.88 8.99
CA LEU A 197 -18.11 6.62 8.25
C LEU A 197 -19.51 6.02 8.28
N SER A 198 -20.20 6.01 7.14
CA SER A 198 -21.50 5.37 7.03
C SER A 198 -21.33 3.86 6.97
N ILE A 199 -21.58 3.18 8.08
CA ILE A 199 -21.43 1.72 8.22
C ILE A 199 -22.32 0.96 7.22
N ARG A 200 -23.46 1.55 6.84
CA ARG A 200 -24.36 1.00 5.82
C ARG A 200 -23.72 0.94 4.43
N GLU A 201 -22.65 1.68 4.20
CA GLU A 201 -21.92 1.70 2.93
C GLU A 201 -20.76 0.69 2.91
N LEU A 202 -20.45 0.04 4.04
CA LEU A 202 -19.43 -0.99 4.10
C LEU A 202 -19.98 -2.30 3.53
N PRO A 203 -19.22 -3.00 2.68
CA PRO A 203 -19.68 -4.23 2.08
C PRO A 203 -19.73 -5.36 3.12
N PRO A 204 -20.68 -6.30 2.99
CA PRO A 204 -20.77 -7.44 3.90
C PRO A 204 -19.58 -8.40 3.76
N THR A 205 -18.76 -8.27 2.71
CA THR A 205 -17.55 -9.07 2.47
C THR A 205 -16.39 -8.71 3.39
N LEU A 206 -16.50 -7.65 4.19
CA LEU A 206 -15.40 -7.18 5.02
C LEU A 206 -15.06 -8.21 6.10
N GLU A 207 -13.82 -8.69 6.09
CA GLU A 207 -13.28 -9.70 7.01
C GLU A 207 -12.34 -9.07 8.06
N HIS A 208 -11.62 -8.01 7.68
CA HIS A 208 -10.66 -7.32 8.53
C HIS A 208 -10.95 -5.82 8.57
N PHE A 209 -11.08 -5.28 9.78
CA PHE A 209 -11.18 -3.84 10.00
C PHE A 209 -10.09 -3.39 10.98
N SER A 210 -9.32 -2.37 10.61
CA SER A 210 -8.24 -1.83 11.45
C SER A 210 -8.39 -0.32 11.66
N LEU A 211 -8.29 0.08 12.92
CA LEU A 211 -8.29 1.46 13.38
C LEU A 211 -6.94 1.82 13.98
N VAL A 212 -6.18 2.63 13.27
CA VAL A 212 -4.88 3.12 13.71
C VAL A 212 -5.06 4.56 14.20
N HIS A 213 -4.96 4.91 15.47
CA HIS A 213 -5.01 6.32 15.89
C HIS A 213 -3.64 6.97 15.85
N ARG A 214 -3.61 8.28 15.54
CA ARG A 214 -2.45 9.09 15.90
C ARG A 214 -2.47 9.40 17.40
N HIS A 215 -1.29 9.47 18.01
CA HIS A 215 -1.16 9.83 19.43
C HIS A 215 -1.82 11.18 19.77
N SER A 216 -1.90 12.12 18.82
CA SER A 216 -2.45 13.46 18.98
C SER A 216 -3.94 13.64 18.64
N GLU A 217 -4.61 12.63 18.11
CA GLU A 217 -6.02 12.76 17.68
C GLU A 217 -6.98 12.41 18.83
N PRO A 218 -8.13 13.12 18.92
CA PRO A 218 -9.15 12.84 19.93
C PRO A 218 -9.66 11.40 19.78
N SER A 219 -10.06 10.79 20.90
CA SER A 219 -10.58 9.44 20.94
C SER A 219 -11.76 9.31 19.97
N VAL A 220 -11.67 8.33 19.09
CA VAL A 220 -12.78 7.91 18.25
C VAL A 220 -13.94 7.46 19.13
N GLY A 221 -15.17 7.81 18.74
CA GLY A 221 -16.36 7.30 19.41
C GLY A 221 -16.48 5.78 19.20
N ILE A 222 -16.26 5.00 20.25
CA ILE A 222 -16.40 3.54 20.22
C ILE A 222 -17.80 3.10 19.76
N ALA A 223 -18.81 3.96 19.87
CA ALA A 223 -20.17 3.74 19.40
C ALA A 223 -20.24 3.38 17.90
N ASP A 224 -19.42 4.02 17.07
CA ASP A 224 -19.36 3.70 15.63
C ASP A 224 -18.72 2.33 15.40
N VAL A 225 -17.67 2.00 16.17
CA VAL A 225 -17.01 0.68 16.13
C VAL A 225 -17.98 -0.41 16.58
N LEU A 226 -18.72 -0.18 17.65
CA LEU A 226 -19.77 -1.07 18.16
C LEU A 226 -20.84 -1.33 17.10
N MET A 227 -21.31 -0.29 16.42
CA MET A 227 -22.28 -0.43 15.35
C MET A 227 -21.69 -1.25 14.18
N LEU A 228 -20.42 -1.03 13.84
CA LEU A 228 -19.72 -1.75 12.76
C LEU A 228 -19.65 -3.25 13.07
N VAL A 229 -19.15 -3.58 14.26
CA VAL A 229 -19.00 -4.97 14.72
C VAL A 229 -20.36 -5.66 14.78
N ARG A 230 -21.43 -4.97 15.18
CA ARG A 230 -22.78 -5.53 15.18
C ARG A 230 -23.29 -5.80 13.77
N THR A 231 -23.12 -4.85 12.85
CA THR A 231 -23.72 -4.89 11.50
C THR A 231 -22.98 -5.80 10.53
N LEU A 232 -21.64 -5.86 10.58
CA LEU A 232 -20.88 -6.63 9.60
C LEU A 232 -20.94 -8.14 9.86
N PRO A 233 -21.44 -8.95 8.92
CA PRO A 233 -21.67 -10.38 9.16
C PRO A 233 -20.40 -11.23 9.06
N ASN A 234 -19.45 -10.85 8.20
CA ASN A 234 -18.25 -11.64 7.90
C ASN A 234 -16.98 -11.10 8.57
N LEU A 235 -17.12 -10.12 9.46
CA LEU A 235 -15.97 -9.58 10.17
C LEU A 235 -15.35 -10.69 11.04
N LYS A 236 -14.04 -10.86 10.92
CA LYS A 236 -13.26 -11.89 11.64
C LYS A 236 -12.19 -11.27 12.52
N LEU A 237 -11.66 -10.12 12.13
CA LEU A 237 -10.58 -9.45 12.83
C LEU A 237 -10.88 -7.96 12.99
N LEU A 238 -10.79 -7.50 14.23
CA LEU A 238 -10.80 -6.08 14.61
C LEU A 238 -9.43 -5.73 15.21
N ASP A 239 -8.65 -4.94 14.47
CA ASP A 239 -7.39 -4.39 14.95
C ASP A 239 -7.61 -2.95 15.44
N SER A 240 -7.11 -2.64 16.63
CA SER A 240 -7.17 -1.28 17.20
C SER A 240 -5.92 -0.98 18.01
N ASP A 241 -5.68 0.28 18.35
CA ASP A 241 -4.65 0.62 19.34
C ASP A 241 -5.18 0.60 20.77
N GLU A 242 -4.23 0.68 21.70
CA GLU A 242 -4.48 0.60 23.13
C GLU A 242 -5.41 1.70 23.66
N LYS A 243 -5.55 2.84 22.98
CA LYS A 243 -6.43 3.92 23.46
C LYS A 243 -7.89 3.48 23.53
N LEU A 244 -8.29 2.55 22.67
CA LEU A 244 -9.66 2.05 22.65
C LEU A 244 -10.05 1.36 23.97
N LYS A 245 -9.08 0.80 24.71
CA LYS A 245 -9.30 0.15 26.02
C LYS A 245 -9.78 1.11 27.10
N TYR A 246 -9.48 2.40 26.97
CA TYR A 246 -9.85 3.40 27.97
C TYR A 246 -11.28 3.93 27.78
N ASP A 247 -11.98 3.52 26.72
CA ASP A 247 -13.37 3.90 26.54
C ASP A 247 -14.28 3.09 27.48
N SER A 248 -15.23 3.78 28.10
CA SER A 248 -16.26 3.19 28.98
C SER A 248 -17.07 2.06 28.35
N GLN A 249 -17.18 1.97 27.02
CA GLN A 249 -17.92 0.90 26.34
C GLN A 249 -17.03 -0.21 25.80
N PHE A 250 -15.74 -0.23 26.16
CA PHE A 250 -14.79 -1.22 25.64
C PHE A 250 -15.14 -2.65 26.06
N GLU A 251 -15.55 -2.87 27.31
CA GLU A 251 -15.99 -4.19 27.78
C GLU A 251 -17.17 -4.72 26.95
N LEU A 252 -18.14 -3.85 26.62
CA LEU A 252 -19.27 -4.20 25.77
C LEU A 252 -18.82 -4.56 24.34
N LEU A 253 -17.80 -3.88 23.81
CA LEU A 253 -17.22 -4.19 22.49
C LEU A 253 -16.59 -5.59 22.51
N GLU A 254 -15.78 -5.90 23.53
CA GLU A 254 -15.17 -7.22 23.69
C GLU A 254 -16.21 -8.34 23.79
N GLU A 255 -17.26 -8.15 24.61
CA GLU A 255 -18.35 -9.13 24.73
C GLU A 255 -19.02 -9.42 23.39
N ILE A 256 -19.30 -8.38 22.59
CA ILE A 256 -19.90 -8.53 21.26
C ILE A 256 -18.95 -9.26 20.32
N CYS A 257 -17.67 -8.89 20.31
CA CYS A 257 -16.66 -9.55 19.48
C CYS A 257 -16.56 -11.04 19.81
N ILE A 258 -16.44 -11.40 21.09
CA ILE A 258 -16.40 -12.78 21.56
C ILE A 258 -17.64 -13.54 21.11
N LYS A 259 -18.84 -12.98 21.32
CA LYS A 259 -20.10 -13.61 20.92
C LYS A 259 -20.20 -13.85 19.41
N LYS A 260 -19.58 -12.98 18.60
CA LYS A 260 -19.55 -13.10 17.14
C LYS A 260 -18.36 -13.91 16.61
N GLY A 261 -17.44 -14.35 17.47
CA GLY A 261 -16.21 -15.02 17.05
C GLY A 261 -15.25 -14.11 16.28
N ILE A 262 -15.23 -12.81 16.63
CA ILE A 262 -14.34 -11.81 16.05
C ILE A 262 -13.09 -11.73 16.93
N ASP A 263 -11.94 -11.99 16.34
CA ASP A 263 -10.65 -11.79 16.99
C ASP A 263 -10.40 -10.29 17.16
N THR A 264 -10.05 -9.88 18.38
CA THR A 264 -9.64 -8.49 18.68
C THR A 264 -8.14 -8.45 18.91
N LYS A 265 -7.42 -7.60 18.18
CA LYS A 265 -6.02 -7.32 18.47
C LYS A 265 -5.83 -5.88 18.86
N ILE A 266 -5.03 -5.70 19.89
CA ILE A 266 -4.68 -4.39 20.40
C ILE A 266 -3.17 -4.23 20.30
N SER A 267 -2.74 -3.24 19.53
CA SER A 267 -1.33 -2.91 19.43
C SER A 267 -0.99 -1.73 20.34
N GLU A 268 0.13 -1.85 21.06
CA GLU A 268 0.66 -0.78 21.94
C GLU A 268 0.95 0.50 21.15
N TYR A 269 1.42 0.31 19.91
CA TYR A 269 1.62 1.37 18.94
C TYR A 269 0.77 1.03 17.73
N GLY A 270 -0.20 1.89 17.38
CA GLY A 270 -0.97 1.78 16.15
C GLY A 270 -0.02 1.84 14.97
N HIS A 271 0.43 0.68 14.47
CA HIS A 271 1.33 0.63 13.34
C HIS A 271 0.52 0.57 12.06
N TRP A 272 0.80 1.52 11.17
CA TRP A 272 0.33 1.39 9.80
C TRP A 272 0.87 0.07 9.21
N PRO A 273 0.05 -0.70 8.48
CA PRO A 273 0.47 -1.97 7.91
C PRO A 273 1.79 -1.85 7.15
N ASN A 274 2.76 -2.68 7.52
CA ASN A 274 4.02 -2.85 6.83
C ASN A 274 4.09 -4.30 6.37
N ASP A 275 3.39 -4.61 5.27
CA ASP A 275 3.31 -5.96 4.75
C ASP A 275 4.37 -6.23 3.68
N GLU A 276 4.69 -7.51 3.46
CA GLU A 276 5.54 -7.94 2.36
C GLU A 276 4.81 -7.76 1.01
N PRO A 277 5.51 -7.34 -0.06
CA PRO A 277 4.90 -7.13 -1.38
C PRO A 277 4.66 -8.45 -2.11
N VAL A 278 3.75 -9.27 -1.57
CA VAL A 278 3.29 -10.55 -2.15
C VAL A 278 1.78 -10.55 -2.34
N GLU A 279 1.28 -11.38 -3.24
CA GLU A 279 -0.17 -11.48 -3.46
C GLU A 279 -0.83 -12.09 -2.21
N ALA A 280 -1.87 -11.42 -1.70
CA ALA A 280 -2.55 -11.85 -0.50
C ALA A 280 -3.50 -13.03 -0.79
N SER A 281 -3.31 -14.13 -0.08
CA SER A 281 -4.28 -15.24 -0.01
C SER A 281 -5.36 -14.97 1.05
N THR A 282 -4.98 -14.27 2.13
CA THR A 282 -5.84 -13.84 3.23
C THR A 282 -5.52 -12.40 3.63
N PHE A 283 -6.45 -11.75 4.31
CA PHE A 283 -6.23 -10.43 4.91
C PHE A 283 -6.38 -10.51 6.43
N PRO A 284 -5.53 -9.81 7.20
CA PRO A 284 -4.35 -9.06 6.74
C PRO A 284 -3.27 -10.00 6.19
N ARG A 285 -2.48 -9.49 5.23
CA ARG A 285 -1.41 -10.25 4.56
C ARG A 285 -0.31 -10.67 5.54
N ARG A 286 0.03 -9.81 6.49
CA ARG A 286 1.05 -9.99 7.55
C ARG A 286 2.46 -10.23 7.00
N LEU A 287 3.45 -9.99 7.85
CA LEU A 287 4.84 -10.39 7.61
C LEU A 287 5.00 -11.85 8.04
N THR A 288 5.37 -12.74 7.13
CA THR A 288 5.53 -14.16 7.46
C THR A 288 6.56 -14.83 6.58
N THR A 289 7.35 -15.73 7.17
CA THR A 289 8.33 -16.53 6.45
C THR A 289 7.70 -17.45 5.39
N LEU A 290 6.38 -17.69 5.48
CA LEU A 290 5.63 -18.42 4.46
C LEU A 290 5.62 -17.69 3.11
N ASN A 291 5.68 -16.35 3.11
CA ASN A 291 5.67 -15.54 1.89
C ASN A 291 6.97 -15.68 1.09
N PHE A 292 8.08 -16.10 1.71
CA PHE A 292 9.33 -16.36 0.99
C PHE A 292 9.19 -17.44 -0.08
N ARG A 293 8.26 -18.40 0.11
CA ARG A 293 7.98 -19.41 -0.91
C ARG A 293 7.40 -18.76 -2.17
N SER A 294 6.45 -17.86 -2.00
CA SER A 294 5.87 -17.08 -3.10
C SER A 294 6.88 -16.15 -3.77
N MET A 295 7.86 -15.63 -3.03
CA MET A 295 8.94 -14.81 -3.60
C MET A 295 9.91 -15.64 -4.46
N ASN A 296 10.23 -16.87 -4.04
CA ASN A 296 11.22 -17.73 -4.71
C ASN A 296 10.65 -18.53 -5.89
N GLN A 297 9.32 -18.69 -6.00
CA GLN A 297 8.67 -19.47 -7.06
C GLN A 297 8.81 -18.86 -8.48
N PHE A 298 9.23 -17.60 -8.60
CA PHE A 298 9.37 -16.91 -9.89
C PHE A 298 10.81 -16.88 -10.44
N GLN A 299 11.71 -17.69 -9.86
CA GLN A 299 13.14 -17.71 -10.20
C GLN A 299 13.57 -18.93 -11.06
N THR A 300 12.62 -19.77 -11.48
CA THR A 300 12.86 -20.95 -12.35
C THR A 300 12.54 -20.68 -13.80
#